data_AF-A0A3D3L090-F1
#
_entry.id   AF-A0A3D3L090-F1
#
_cell.length_a   1.000
_cell.length_b   1.000
_cell.length_c   1.000
_cell.angle_alpha   90.00
_cell.angle_beta   90.00
_cell.angle_gamma   90.00
#
_symmetry.space_group_name_H-M   'P 1'
#
loop_
_entity.id
_entity.type
_entity.pdbx_description
1 polymer ?
#
loop_
_entity_poly.entity_id
_entity_poly.type
_entity_poly.pdbx_seq_one_letter_code
_entity_poly.pdbx_strand_id
1 'polypeptide(L)'
;MDTKKKYSSITINLTSPEMILARSYGEIIKPETINYRSYKPEKDGLFCEKIFGPVKDYECHCGKYKGIRYRGIICDRCGVEVTRKKVRRDRMGHITLAVPVIHIWYLKSIPSKLSYLLGLSTRELERVIYYENYLIIDPGKSGRQPFETLSEEEYFDLEKEYGYSAVSDKEKDNEDHFYAAMGGEATKEALARLNMSELRQQQLDIVKSTRSKQKKQDALKRLMVIKEFLYDHSKKDVNKPEWMVISVLPVIPPELRPLVPLEGGRFAASDLNDLYRRIIIRNNRLKQLMDIKAPDVILRNEKRMLQEAVDALFDNNRRKTAIRSGTRRPLKSISDMLRGKQGRFRQNLLGKRVDYSGRSVIVVGPELKLHECGLPKNMALELFKPHMFRALMERGYTQTPRSARTMIENRESIVYEVLEFVVKDHPVLLNRAPTLHRLGIQAFQPVLVDGKAIRVHPLVCAAFNADF
;
A
#
# COMPACT_ATOMS: atom_id res chain seq x y z
N MET A 1 -8.21 15.31 5.28
CA MET A 1 -6.92 15.67 5.89
C MET A 1 -6.90 17.15 6.16
N ASP A 2 -6.74 17.52 7.43
CA ASP A 2 -6.47 18.91 7.80
C ASP A 2 -5.00 19.20 7.45
N THR A 3 -4.76 19.79 6.28
CA THR A 3 -3.42 20.20 5.83
C THR A 3 -2.89 21.40 6.61
N LYS A 4 -3.63 21.92 7.60
CA LYS A 4 -3.21 23.06 8.42
C LYS A 4 -2.09 22.70 9.40
N LYS A 5 -1.97 21.43 9.83
CA LYS A 5 -0.89 21.02 10.74
C LYS A 5 0.34 20.61 9.94
N LYS A 6 1.38 21.46 9.98
CA LYS A 6 2.72 21.12 9.47
C LYS A 6 3.31 20.03 10.37
N TYR A 7 3.76 18.92 9.78
CA TYR A 7 4.47 17.85 10.50
C TYR A 7 5.98 18.06 10.34
N SER A 8 6.75 17.89 11.41
CA SER A 8 8.22 18.02 11.40
C SER A 8 8.95 16.68 11.22
N SER A 9 8.31 15.57 11.60
CA SER A 9 8.86 14.22 11.48
C SER A 9 7.80 13.21 11.07
N ILE A 10 8.25 12.10 10.48
CA ILE A 10 7.43 10.94 10.10
C ILE A 10 8.04 9.71 10.75
N THR A 11 7.23 8.94 11.48
CA THR A 11 7.62 7.69 12.13
C THR A 11 6.90 6.51 11.50
N ILE A 12 7.48 5.31 11.63
CA ILE A 12 6.90 4.06 11.15
C ILE A 12 6.94 3.02 12.28
N ASN A 13 5.78 2.50 12.66
CA ASN A 13 5.60 1.53 13.73
C ASN A 13 4.81 0.30 13.23
N LEU A 14 4.86 -0.80 13.98
CA LEU A 14 3.95 -1.92 13.75
C LEU A 14 2.52 -1.48 14.10
N THR A 15 1.54 -2.02 13.40
CA THR A 15 0.13 -1.70 13.67
C THR A 15 -0.50 -2.84 14.45
N SER A 16 -1.01 -2.56 15.64
CA SER A 16 -1.75 -3.55 16.44
C SER A 16 -3.11 -3.86 15.80
N PRO A 17 -3.70 -5.04 16.07
CA PRO A 17 -5.06 -5.36 15.62
C PRO A 17 -6.11 -4.33 16.05
N GLU A 18 -6.01 -3.83 17.28
CA GLU A 18 -6.87 -2.78 17.83
C GLU A 18 -6.75 -1.47 17.05
N MET A 19 -5.54 -1.07 16.67
CA MET A 19 -5.29 0.12 15.88
C MET A 19 -5.82 -0.02 14.44
N ILE A 20 -5.82 -1.22 13.88
CA ILE A 20 -6.46 -1.51 12.58
C ILE A 20 -7.97 -1.33 12.70
N LEU A 21 -8.59 -1.90 13.73
CA LEU A 21 -10.02 -1.78 13.98
C LEU A 21 -10.44 -0.32 14.22
N ALA A 22 -9.70 0.42 15.03
CA ALA A 22 -9.96 1.84 15.30
C ALA A 22 -9.90 2.73 14.05
N ARG A 23 -9.07 2.36 13.06
CA ARG A 23 -8.97 3.07 11.77
C ARG A 23 -9.99 2.60 10.74
N SER A 24 -10.67 1.49 11.01
CA SER A 24 -11.60 0.89 10.09
C SER A 24 -12.99 1.50 10.22
N TYR A 25 -13.66 1.67 9.08
CA TYR A 25 -15.05 2.15 9.04
C TYR A 25 -16.08 1.01 8.94
N GLY A 26 -15.61 -0.24 8.87
CA GLY A 26 -16.47 -1.41 8.81
C GLY A 26 -15.76 -2.66 8.31
N GLU A 27 -16.37 -3.81 8.62
CA GLU A 27 -15.90 -5.12 8.18
C GLU A 27 -16.46 -5.46 6.79
N ILE A 28 -15.62 -6.07 5.95
CA ILE A 28 -16.01 -6.58 4.64
C ILE A 28 -16.19 -8.09 4.75
N ILE A 29 -17.43 -8.51 4.60
CA ILE A 29 -17.84 -9.91 4.73
C ILE A 29 -17.91 -10.58 3.36
N LYS A 30 -18.30 -9.80 2.35
CA LYS A 30 -18.74 -10.29 1.05
C LYS A 30 -17.66 -10.04 -0.03
N PRO A 31 -17.34 -11.03 -0.87
CA PRO A 31 -16.32 -10.87 -1.92
C PRO A 31 -16.81 -10.04 -3.12
N GLU A 32 -18.10 -9.74 -3.19
CA GLU A 32 -18.71 -9.01 -4.30
C GLU A 32 -18.23 -7.56 -4.38
N THR A 33 -18.21 -7.02 -5.60
CA THR A 33 -17.74 -5.65 -5.88
C THR A 33 -18.91 -4.73 -6.22
N ILE A 34 -19.49 -4.90 -7.40
CA ILE A 34 -20.63 -4.14 -7.90
C ILE A 34 -21.67 -5.09 -8.46
N ASN A 35 -22.92 -4.65 -8.44
CA ASN A 35 -24.02 -5.36 -9.07
C ASN A 35 -23.87 -5.31 -10.60
N TYR A 36 -24.02 -6.43 -11.28
CA TYR A 36 -23.84 -6.52 -12.73
C TYR A 36 -24.92 -5.80 -13.55
N ARG A 37 -26.14 -5.62 -13.01
CA ARG A 37 -27.25 -4.93 -13.69
C ARG A 37 -27.28 -3.45 -13.40
N SER A 38 -27.18 -3.07 -12.13
CA SER A 38 -27.34 -1.67 -11.70
C SER A 38 -26.03 -0.90 -11.63
N TYR A 39 -24.88 -1.59 -11.72
CA TYR A 39 -23.53 -1.04 -11.51
C TYR A 39 -23.33 -0.33 -10.17
N LYS A 40 -24.26 -0.54 -9.22
CA LYS A 40 -24.16 -0.01 -7.88
C LYS A 40 -23.29 -0.91 -7.00
N PRO A 41 -22.53 -0.36 -6.04
CA PRO A 41 -21.77 -1.17 -5.09
C PRO A 41 -22.65 -2.11 -4.28
N GLU A 42 -22.16 -3.33 -4.06
CA GLU A 42 -22.87 -4.32 -3.24
C GLU A 42 -22.72 -4.01 -1.74
N LYS A 43 -23.74 -4.40 -0.97
CA LYS A 43 -23.75 -4.24 0.49
C LYS A 43 -22.73 -5.20 1.13
N ASP A 44 -21.95 -4.69 2.09
CA ASP A 44 -20.89 -5.40 2.82
C ASP A 44 -19.77 -5.98 1.94
N GLY A 45 -19.74 -5.58 0.66
CA GLY A 45 -18.72 -5.96 -0.32
C GLY A 45 -17.52 -5.02 -0.38
N LEU A 46 -16.59 -5.30 -1.30
CA LEU A 46 -15.33 -4.57 -1.47
C LEU A 46 -15.49 -3.10 -1.86
N PHE A 47 -16.65 -2.67 -2.34
CA PHE A 47 -16.92 -1.28 -2.72
C PHE A 47 -18.04 -0.63 -1.91
N CYS A 48 -18.50 -1.29 -0.84
CA CYS A 48 -19.67 -0.91 -0.06
C CYS A 48 -19.68 0.58 0.34
N GLU A 49 -20.77 1.26 0.05
CA GLU A 49 -20.93 2.68 0.39
C GLU A 49 -21.08 2.96 1.88
N LYS A 50 -21.61 1.99 2.64
CA LYS A 50 -21.73 2.10 4.10
C LYS A 50 -20.35 2.22 4.76
N ILE A 51 -19.40 1.40 4.31
CA ILE A 51 -18.04 1.32 4.85
C ILE A 51 -17.19 2.48 4.31
N PHE A 52 -17.13 2.63 3.00
CA PHE A 52 -16.18 3.55 2.35
C PHE A 52 -16.72 4.96 2.13
N GLY A 53 -18.04 5.17 2.24
CA GLY A 53 -18.70 6.45 1.94
C GLY A 53 -19.41 6.47 0.57
N PRO A 54 -20.11 7.56 0.23
CA PRO A 54 -21.03 7.60 -0.91
C PRO A 54 -20.32 7.73 -2.26
N VAL A 55 -20.90 7.15 -3.32
CA VAL A 55 -20.35 7.24 -4.70
C VAL A 55 -20.53 8.62 -5.32
N LYS A 56 -21.57 9.35 -4.91
CA LYS A 56 -21.90 10.71 -5.37
C LYS A 56 -21.81 11.70 -4.21
N ASP A 57 -21.48 12.95 -4.50
CA ASP A 57 -21.37 13.99 -3.48
C ASP A 57 -22.74 14.30 -2.85
N TYR A 58 -22.80 14.21 -1.52
CA TYR A 58 -24.00 14.50 -0.72
C TYR A 58 -25.26 13.73 -1.16
N GLU A 59 -25.09 12.48 -1.59
CA GLU A 59 -26.20 11.58 -1.95
C GLU A 59 -25.97 10.20 -1.34
N CYS A 60 -26.98 9.67 -0.66
CA CYS A 60 -26.95 8.29 -0.15
C CYS A 60 -27.26 7.27 -1.25
N HIS A 61 -26.85 6.01 -1.06
CA HIS A 61 -27.00 4.93 -2.06
C HIS A 61 -28.44 4.71 -2.58
N CYS A 62 -29.44 4.79 -1.70
CA CYS A 62 -30.85 4.61 -2.06
C CYS A 62 -31.50 5.88 -2.66
N GLY A 63 -30.83 7.03 -2.56
CA GLY A 63 -31.35 8.32 -3.03
C GLY A 63 -32.41 8.97 -2.14
N LYS A 64 -32.69 8.45 -0.93
CA LYS A 64 -33.63 9.07 0.04
C LYS A 64 -33.15 10.47 0.45
N TYR A 65 -31.89 10.58 0.84
CA TYR A 65 -31.24 11.85 1.18
C TYR A 65 -30.34 12.30 0.03
N LYS A 66 -30.62 13.50 -0.49
CA LYS A 66 -29.87 14.16 -1.57
C LYS A 66 -29.66 15.63 -1.30
N GLY A 67 -28.46 16.11 -1.61
CA GLY A 67 -28.07 17.50 -1.50
C GLY A 67 -27.37 17.84 -0.18
N ILE A 68 -26.72 19.00 -0.17
CA ILE A 68 -25.83 19.43 0.92
C ILE A 68 -26.55 19.63 2.26
N ARG A 69 -27.87 19.84 2.24
CA ARG A 69 -28.72 20.03 3.42
C ARG A 69 -28.72 18.85 4.38
N TYR A 70 -28.49 17.63 3.88
CA TYR A 70 -28.45 16.41 4.69
C TYR A 70 -27.04 15.98 5.08
N ARG A 71 -26.04 16.87 4.93
CA ARG A 71 -24.64 16.56 5.23
C ARG A 71 -24.49 16.01 6.66
N GLY A 72 -23.81 14.88 6.78
CA GLY A 72 -23.53 14.23 8.07
C GLY A 72 -24.65 13.31 8.58
N ILE A 73 -25.80 13.27 7.91
CA ILE A 73 -26.89 12.34 8.26
C ILE A 73 -26.55 10.96 7.72
N ILE A 74 -26.70 9.94 8.57
CA ILE A 74 -26.62 8.52 8.18
C ILE A 74 -28.01 8.07 7.75
N CYS A 75 -28.13 7.55 6.53
CA CYS A 75 -29.40 7.10 6.02
C CYS A 75 -29.91 5.86 6.78
N ASP A 76 -31.13 5.93 7.31
CA ASP A 76 -31.84 4.84 7.98
C ASP A 76 -32.09 3.62 7.08
N ARG A 77 -32.30 3.83 5.78
CA ARG A 77 -32.62 2.74 4.83
C ARG A 77 -31.38 1.97 4.34
N CYS A 78 -30.28 2.67 4.07
CA CYS A 78 -29.08 2.06 3.48
C CYS A 78 -27.82 2.14 4.36
N GLY A 79 -27.85 2.86 5.48
CA GLY A 79 -26.72 3.05 6.39
C GLY A 79 -25.59 3.93 5.84
N VAL A 80 -25.79 4.57 4.68
CA VAL A 80 -24.75 5.39 4.04
C VAL A 80 -24.80 6.80 4.59
N GLU A 81 -23.64 7.29 5.01
CA GLU A 81 -23.45 8.67 5.48
C GLU A 81 -23.40 9.66 4.30
N VAL A 82 -24.21 10.70 4.36
CA VAL A 82 -24.27 11.75 3.33
C VAL A 82 -23.07 12.69 3.48
N THR A 83 -22.02 12.42 2.70
CA THR A 83 -20.76 13.19 2.69
C THR A 83 -20.25 13.38 1.26
N ARG A 84 -19.07 13.99 1.13
CA ARG A 84 -18.39 14.10 -0.17
C ARG A 84 -17.80 12.75 -0.57
N LYS A 85 -17.87 12.40 -1.86
CA LYS A 85 -17.24 11.21 -2.45
C LYS A 85 -15.76 11.09 -2.11
N LYS A 86 -15.06 12.22 -1.95
CA LYS A 86 -13.63 12.28 -1.60
C LYS A 86 -13.25 11.40 -0.41
N VAL A 87 -14.14 11.18 0.56
CA VAL A 87 -13.87 10.32 1.72
C VAL A 87 -13.58 8.87 1.33
N ARG A 88 -14.09 8.39 0.18
CA ARG A 88 -13.84 7.03 -0.36
C ARG A 88 -12.38 6.75 -0.70
N ARG A 89 -11.55 7.80 -0.78
CA ARG A 89 -10.10 7.68 -0.97
C ARG A 89 -9.34 7.51 0.35
N ASP A 90 -9.96 7.89 1.46
CA ASP A 90 -9.32 7.97 2.77
C ASP A 90 -9.81 6.86 3.73
N ARG A 91 -11.09 6.48 3.66
CA ARG A 91 -11.69 5.48 4.55
C ARG A 91 -11.19 4.07 4.25
N MET A 92 -10.70 3.38 5.28
CA MET A 92 -10.27 1.98 5.20
C MET A 92 -11.35 1.05 5.74
N GLY A 93 -11.38 -0.18 5.22
CA GLY A 93 -12.17 -1.28 5.79
C GLY A 93 -11.24 -2.32 6.44
N HIS A 94 -11.81 -3.36 7.01
CA HIS A 94 -11.03 -4.50 7.51
C HIS A 94 -11.72 -5.83 7.19
N ILE A 95 -10.95 -6.92 7.29
CA ILE A 95 -11.43 -8.31 7.23
C ILE A 95 -10.93 -9.00 8.49
N THR A 96 -11.84 -9.57 9.27
CA THR A 96 -11.46 -10.42 10.42
C THR A 96 -11.13 -11.82 9.91
N LEU A 97 -9.87 -12.21 10.06
CA LEU A 97 -9.41 -13.53 9.64
C LEU A 97 -9.90 -14.59 10.63
N ALA A 98 -10.29 -15.76 10.11
CA ALA A 98 -10.74 -16.88 10.93
C ALA A 98 -9.62 -17.46 11.80
N VAL A 99 -8.39 -17.40 11.29
CA VAL A 99 -7.17 -17.87 11.96
C VAL A 99 -6.09 -16.81 11.77
N PRO A 100 -5.23 -16.56 12.77
CA PRO A 100 -4.07 -15.68 12.63
C PRO A 100 -3.15 -16.14 11.49
N VAL A 101 -2.69 -15.18 10.68
CA VAL A 101 -1.85 -15.40 9.50
C VAL A 101 -0.56 -14.61 9.64
N ILE A 102 0.57 -15.20 9.31
CA ILE A 102 1.87 -14.55 9.46
C ILE A 102 2.11 -13.57 8.32
N HIS A 103 2.65 -12.40 8.65
CA HIS A 103 3.00 -11.42 7.63
C HIS A 103 4.28 -11.85 6.88
N ILE A 104 4.15 -12.14 5.58
CA ILE A 104 5.24 -12.65 4.72
C ILE A 104 6.55 -11.84 4.78
N TRP A 105 6.48 -10.52 4.93
CA TRP A 105 7.68 -9.69 5.06
C TRP A 105 8.57 -10.08 6.24
N TYR A 106 8.01 -10.40 7.42
CA TYR A 106 8.81 -10.75 8.59
C TYR A 106 9.30 -12.21 8.57
N LEU A 107 8.62 -13.07 7.79
CA LEU A 107 9.02 -14.45 7.56
C LEU A 107 10.16 -14.55 6.54
N LYS A 108 9.98 -13.94 5.36
CA LYS A 108 10.88 -14.10 4.20
C LYS A 108 11.87 -12.95 4.00
N SER A 109 11.92 -11.95 4.88
CA SER A 109 13.00 -10.96 4.84
C SER A 109 14.35 -11.64 5.11
N ILE A 110 15.42 -11.09 4.55
CA ILE A 110 16.78 -11.47 4.91
C ILE A 110 17.36 -10.26 5.67
N PRO A 111 17.66 -10.37 6.97
CA PRO A 111 17.38 -11.48 7.89
C PRO A 111 15.88 -11.66 8.22
N SER A 112 15.45 -12.89 8.53
CA SER A 112 14.05 -13.20 8.91
C SER A 112 13.83 -12.87 10.38
N LYS A 113 12.98 -11.89 10.66
CA LYS A 113 12.81 -11.37 12.02
C LYS A 113 12.19 -12.40 12.96
N LEU A 114 11.24 -13.19 12.46
CA LEU A 114 10.58 -14.26 13.22
C LEU A 114 11.54 -15.39 13.57
N SER A 115 12.35 -15.84 12.59
CA SER A 115 13.37 -16.86 12.79
C SER A 115 14.38 -16.45 13.86
N TYR A 116 14.86 -15.20 13.85
CA TYR A 116 15.76 -14.72 14.90
C TYR A 116 15.09 -14.63 16.28
N LEU A 117 13.82 -14.23 16.38
CA LEU A 117 13.16 -14.17 17.68
C LEU A 117 12.95 -15.56 18.29
N LEU A 118 12.44 -16.51 17.51
CA LEU A 118 12.15 -17.88 17.97
C LEU A 118 13.40 -18.76 18.06
N GLY A 119 14.52 -18.37 17.43
CA GLY A 119 15.74 -19.17 17.42
C GLY A 119 15.70 -20.38 16.47
N LEU A 120 14.69 -20.45 15.61
CA LEU A 120 14.51 -21.50 14.60
C LEU A 120 15.13 -21.09 13.27
N SER A 121 15.52 -22.07 12.44
CA SER A 121 15.88 -21.77 11.05
C SER A 121 14.65 -21.30 10.26
N THR A 122 14.87 -20.56 9.17
CA THR A 122 13.77 -20.11 8.30
C THR A 122 12.99 -21.27 7.70
N ARG A 123 13.66 -22.40 7.42
CA ARG A 123 13.04 -23.60 6.84
C ARG A 123 12.15 -24.33 7.84
N GLU A 124 12.61 -24.49 9.07
CA GLU A 124 11.81 -25.09 10.16
C GLU A 124 10.58 -24.23 10.44
N LEU A 125 10.76 -22.92 10.51
CA LEU A 125 9.66 -22.00 10.72
C LEU A 125 8.64 -22.07 9.55
N GLU A 126 9.09 -22.13 8.29
CA GLU A 126 8.17 -22.33 7.16
C GLU A 126 7.34 -23.62 7.29
N ARG A 127 7.93 -24.72 7.76
CA ARG A 127 7.20 -25.99 7.99
C ARG A 127 6.09 -25.85 9.03
N VAL A 128 6.35 -25.12 10.11
CA VAL A 128 5.32 -24.83 11.12
C VAL A 128 4.19 -23.98 10.52
N ILE A 129 4.54 -22.93 9.78
CA ILE A 129 3.59 -21.95 9.24
C ILE A 129 2.67 -22.55 8.18
N TYR A 130 3.20 -23.42 7.32
CA TYR A 130 2.44 -24.08 6.26
C TYR A 130 1.82 -25.42 6.70
N TYR A 131 1.68 -25.64 8.01
CA TYR A 131 1.00 -26.78 8.62
C TYR A 131 1.62 -28.15 8.29
N GLU A 132 2.96 -28.22 8.20
CA GLU A 132 3.72 -29.48 8.07
C GLU A 132 4.18 -30.01 9.43
N ASN A 133 4.72 -29.15 10.31
CA ASN A 133 5.25 -29.52 11.63
C ASN A 133 4.56 -28.76 12.77
N TYR A 134 4.59 -29.34 13.97
CA TYR A 134 4.14 -28.69 15.21
C TYR A 134 5.26 -27.88 15.85
N LEU A 135 4.89 -26.84 16.59
CA LEU A 135 5.78 -26.06 17.43
C LEU A 135 5.36 -26.26 18.89
N ILE A 136 6.30 -26.71 19.72
CA ILE A 136 6.08 -26.85 21.17
C ILE A 136 5.92 -25.45 21.77
N ILE A 137 4.75 -25.20 22.35
CA ILE A 137 4.47 -23.96 23.08
C ILE A 137 4.73 -24.19 24.57
N ASP A 138 4.23 -25.32 25.09
CA ASP A 138 4.47 -25.77 26.45
C ASP A 138 5.02 -27.21 26.44
N PRO A 139 6.25 -27.44 26.91
CA PRO A 139 6.81 -28.78 26.97
C PRO A 139 6.21 -29.63 28.10
N GLY A 140 5.58 -29.03 29.13
CA GLY A 140 5.17 -29.75 30.33
C GLY A 140 6.29 -30.64 30.89
N LYS A 141 5.97 -31.91 31.19
CA LYS A 141 6.93 -32.91 31.69
C LYS A 141 7.58 -33.79 30.61
N SER A 142 7.39 -33.48 29.34
CA SER A 142 7.89 -34.29 28.22
C SER A 142 9.43 -34.36 28.10
N GLY A 143 10.17 -33.49 28.80
CA GLY A 143 11.62 -33.37 28.69
C GLY A 143 12.12 -32.70 27.39
N ARG A 144 11.20 -32.24 26.53
CA ARG A 144 11.51 -31.46 25.31
C ARG A 144 11.75 -29.99 25.63
N GLN A 145 12.36 -29.27 24.67
CA GLN A 145 12.60 -27.83 24.83
C GLN A 145 11.41 -27.00 24.29
N PRO A 146 11.10 -25.86 24.91
CA PRO A 146 10.11 -24.94 24.34
C PRO A 146 10.59 -24.43 22.98
N PHE A 147 9.65 -24.21 22.07
CA PHE A 147 9.88 -23.77 20.67
C PHE A 147 10.64 -24.76 19.79
N GLU A 148 10.83 -26.01 20.22
CA GLU A 148 11.29 -27.09 19.35
C GLU A 148 10.17 -27.47 18.36
N THR A 149 10.55 -27.92 17.16
CA THR A 149 9.59 -28.38 16.15
C THR A 149 9.45 -29.89 16.17
N LEU A 150 8.21 -30.40 16.12
CA LEU A 150 7.90 -31.82 16.12
C LEU A 150 7.27 -32.27 14.81
N SER A 151 7.56 -33.51 14.42
CA SER A 151 6.80 -34.21 13.38
C SER A 151 5.40 -34.59 13.88
N GLU A 152 4.51 -34.98 12.97
CA GLU A 152 3.15 -35.39 13.32
C GLU A 152 3.12 -36.66 14.18
N GLU A 153 4.00 -37.63 13.90
CA GLU A 153 4.12 -38.86 14.68
C GLU A 153 4.57 -38.58 16.11
N GLU A 154 5.66 -37.81 16.28
CA GLU A 154 6.16 -37.41 17.60
C GLU A 154 5.14 -36.60 18.40
N TYR A 155 4.39 -35.72 17.73
CA TYR A 155 3.32 -34.96 18.36
C TYR A 155 2.26 -35.90 18.96
N PHE A 156 1.79 -36.88 18.20
CA PHE A 156 0.75 -37.81 18.69
C PHE A 156 1.24 -38.69 19.82
N ASP A 157 2.52 -39.09 19.83
CA ASP A 157 3.08 -39.88 20.92
C ASP A 157 3.18 -39.04 22.21
N LEU A 158 3.70 -37.81 22.11
CA LEU A 158 3.79 -36.90 23.25
C LEU A 158 2.42 -36.42 23.77
N GLU A 159 1.45 -36.20 22.89
CA GLU A 159 0.09 -35.82 23.26
C GLU A 159 -0.62 -36.96 24.02
N LYS A 160 -0.35 -38.23 23.68
CA LYS A 160 -0.91 -39.39 24.40
C LYS A 160 -0.29 -39.56 25.78
N GLU A 161 1.00 -39.29 25.94
CA GLU A 161 1.72 -39.50 27.20
C GLU A 161 1.60 -38.30 28.15
N TYR A 162 1.67 -37.07 27.62
CA TYR A 162 1.80 -35.84 28.41
C TYR A 162 0.78 -34.77 28.03
N GLY A 163 -0.15 -35.03 27.11
CA GLY A 163 -1.17 -34.08 26.70
C GLY A 163 -2.23 -33.84 27.78
N TYR A 164 -3.13 -32.89 27.52
CA TYR A 164 -4.12 -32.44 28.51
C TYR A 164 -4.93 -33.58 29.14
N SER A 165 -5.32 -34.59 28.35
CA SER A 165 -6.14 -35.71 28.81
C SER A 165 -5.35 -36.80 29.56
N ALA A 166 -4.03 -36.85 29.40
CA ALA A 166 -3.16 -37.88 30.00
C ALA A 166 -2.66 -37.49 31.40
N VAL A 167 -2.67 -36.19 31.68
CA VAL A 167 -2.07 -35.55 32.84
C VAL A 167 -3.09 -35.45 33.99
N SER A 168 -2.62 -35.50 35.24
CA SER A 168 -3.51 -35.49 36.42
C SER A 168 -4.20 -34.13 36.60
N ASP A 169 -5.35 -34.10 37.28
CA ASP A 169 -6.13 -32.85 37.44
C ASP A 169 -5.33 -31.74 38.15
N LYS A 170 -4.42 -32.10 39.06
CA LYS A 170 -3.50 -31.13 39.70
C LYS A 170 -2.52 -30.48 38.72
N GLU A 171 -2.07 -31.24 37.73
CA GLU A 171 -1.13 -30.74 36.72
C GLU A 171 -1.87 -29.94 35.64
N LYS A 172 -3.14 -30.27 35.36
CA LYS A 172 -4.02 -29.41 34.54
C LYS A 172 -4.24 -28.05 35.17
N ASP A 173 -4.48 -28.01 36.49
CA ASP A 173 -4.70 -26.76 37.24
C ASP A 173 -3.44 -25.87 37.26
N ASN A 174 -2.25 -26.47 37.15
CA ASN A 174 -0.97 -25.74 37.08
C ASN A 174 -0.54 -25.38 35.65
N GLU A 175 -1.33 -25.72 34.63
CA GLU A 175 -0.97 -25.60 33.21
C GLU A 175 0.27 -26.43 32.79
N ASP A 176 0.71 -27.39 33.60
CA ASP A 176 1.90 -28.24 33.39
C ASP A 176 1.64 -29.43 32.43
N HIS A 177 0.93 -29.20 31.34
CA HIS A 177 0.65 -30.22 30.32
C HIS A 177 1.38 -29.90 29.01
N PHE A 178 1.68 -30.94 28.24
CA PHE A 178 2.28 -30.76 26.92
C PHE A 178 1.26 -30.09 25.99
N TYR A 179 1.68 -28.99 25.37
CA TYR A 179 0.89 -28.27 24.37
C TYR A 179 1.76 -27.84 23.19
N ALA A 180 1.39 -28.31 22.01
CA ALA A 180 2.01 -27.91 20.76
C ALA A 180 0.96 -27.57 19.71
N ALA A 181 1.25 -26.56 18.89
CA ALA A 181 0.32 -26.06 17.89
C ALA A 181 1.01 -25.86 16.54
N MET A 182 0.24 -25.62 15.49
CA MET A 182 0.76 -25.33 14.14
C MET A 182 0.34 -23.94 13.64
N GLY A 183 1.01 -23.47 12.60
CA GLY A 183 0.58 -22.31 11.83
C GLY A 183 0.81 -20.95 12.51
N GLY A 184 -0.05 -20.00 12.14
CA GLY A 184 0.01 -18.63 12.67
C GLY A 184 -0.41 -18.52 14.13
N GLU A 185 -1.22 -19.44 14.63
CA GLU A 185 -1.66 -19.49 16.03
C GLU A 185 -0.51 -19.85 16.96
N ALA A 186 0.17 -20.96 16.66
CA ALA A 186 1.38 -21.38 17.36
C ALA A 186 2.45 -20.28 17.39
N THR A 187 2.69 -19.64 16.24
CA THR A 187 3.68 -18.57 16.14
C THR A 187 3.28 -17.35 16.96
N LYS A 188 1.98 -16.99 16.98
CA LYS A 188 1.47 -15.85 17.75
C LYS A 188 1.64 -16.09 19.24
N GLU A 189 1.28 -17.27 19.73
CA GLU A 189 1.39 -17.63 21.14
C GLU A 189 2.86 -17.76 21.56
N ALA A 190 3.69 -18.40 20.74
CA ALA A 190 5.11 -18.48 20.99
C ALA A 190 5.75 -17.10 21.14
N LEU A 191 5.42 -16.16 20.26
CA LEU A 191 5.90 -14.77 20.33
C LEU A 191 5.39 -14.03 21.57
N ALA A 192 4.15 -14.29 22.00
CA ALA A 192 3.55 -13.66 23.17
C ALA A 192 4.20 -14.14 24.49
N ARG A 193 4.67 -15.39 24.54
CA ARG A 193 5.38 -15.96 25.71
C ARG A 193 6.85 -15.50 25.81
N LEU A 194 7.43 -14.88 24.77
CA LEU A 194 8.84 -14.45 24.80
C LEU A 194 9.07 -13.26 25.73
N ASN A 195 9.91 -13.44 26.75
CA ASN A 195 10.46 -12.32 27.51
C ASN A 195 11.69 -11.71 26.81
N MET A 196 11.51 -10.52 26.22
CA MET A 196 12.56 -9.83 25.46
C MET A 196 13.78 -9.43 26.33
N SER A 197 13.58 -9.17 27.62
CA SER A 197 14.65 -8.78 28.55
C SER A 197 15.55 -9.98 28.87
N GLU A 198 14.95 -11.13 29.14
CA GLU A 198 15.67 -12.39 29.39
C GLU A 198 16.42 -12.86 28.14
N LEU A 199 15.76 -12.86 26.97
CA LEU A 199 16.41 -13.20 25.71
C LEU A 199 17.63 -12.30 25.45
N ARG A 200 17.53 -11.00 25.75
CA ARG A 200 18.68 -10.09 25.61
C ARG A 200 19.84 -10.51 26.50
N GLN A 201 19.60 -10.84 27.77
CA GLN A 201 20.66 -11.26 28.69
C GLN A 201 21.33 -12.55 28.20
N GLN A 202 20.53 -13.57 27.86
CA GLN A 202 21.02 -14.83 27.32
C GLN A 202 21.92 -14.63 26.09
N GLN A 203 21.51 -13.77 25.14
CA GLN A 203 22.31 -13.51 23.95
C GLN A 203 23.58 -12.70 24.26
N LEU A 204 23.55 -11.78 25.22
CA LEU A 204 24.76 -11.07 25.66
C LEU A 204 25.78 -12.02 26.30
N ASP A 205 25.31 -13.00 27.07
CA ASP A 205 26.18 -14.00 27.70
C ASP A 205 26.80 -14.93 26.67
N ILE A 206 26.05 -15.33 25.64
CA ILE A 206 26.58 -16.10 24.50
C ILE A 206 27.68 -15.30 23.79
N VAL A 207 27.47 -14.00 23.55
CA VAL A 207 28.45 -13.12 22.87
C VAL A 207 29.75 -12.96 23.67
N LYS A 208 29.66 -12.96 25.01
CA LYS A 208 30.81 -12.86 25.93
C LYS A 208 31.55 -14.18 26.11
N SER A 209 30.83 -15.28 26.29
CA SER A 209 31.38 -16.61 26.60
C SER A 209 31.93 -17.34 25.37
N THR A 210 31.34 -17.12 24.19
CA THR A 210 31.64 -17.94 23.02
C THR A 210 32.86 -17.46 22.26
N ARG A 211 33.82 -18.37 22.02
CA ARG A 211 35.01 -18.12 21.16
C ARG A 211 34.72 -18.27 19.66
N SER A 212 33.65 -18.97 19.27
CA SER A 212 33.26 -19.16 17.87
C SER A 212 32.75 -17.86 17.23
N LYS A 213 33.38 -17.46 16.13
CA LYS A 213 33.02 -16.27 15.34
C LYS A 213 31.59 -16.34 14.79
N GLN A 214 31.15 -17.51 14.33
CA GLN A 214 29.84 -17.70 13.72
C GLN A 214 28.72 -17.57 14.76
N LYS A 215 28.80 -18.30 15.87
CA LYS A 215 27.82 -18.21 16.97
C LYS A 215 27.73 -16.79 17.53
N LYS A 216 28.87 -16.10 17.65
CA LYS A 216 28.91 -14.69 18.06
C LYS A 216 28.20 -13.77 17.06
N GLN A 217 28.41 -13.95 15.75
CA GLN A 217 27.73 -13.16 14.73
C GLN A 217 26.22 -13.39 14.73
N ASP A 218 25.75 -14.62 14.89
CA ASP A 218 24.32 -14.91 14.89
C ASP A 218 23.62 -14.40 16.16
N ALA A 219 24.28 -14.50 17.31
CA ALA A 219 23.80 -13.87 18.55
C ALA A 219 23.73 -12.34 18.43
N LEU A 220 24.71 -11.69 17.78
CA LEU A 220 24.66 -10.25 17.51
C LEU A 220 23.51 -9.87 16.58
N LYS A 221 23.24 -10.65 15.52
CA LYS A 221 22.08 -10.42 14.64
C LYS A 221 20.76 -10.57 15.41
N ARG A 222 20.66 -11.57 16.29
CA ARG A 222 19.50 -11.79 17.16
C ARG A 222 19.28 -10.62 18.13
N LEU A 223 20.35 -10.17 18.80
CA LEU A 223 20.32 -8.97 19.66
C LEU A 223 19.85 -7.72 18.93
N MET A 224 20.26 -7.54 17.66
CA MET A 224 19.83 -6.41 16.85
C MET A 224 18.31 -6.39 16.63
N VAL A 225 17.67 -7.57 16.50
CA VAL A 225 16.21 -7.67 16.39
C VAL A 225 15.54 -7.44 17.74
N ILE A 226 16.04 -8.07 18.82
CA ILE A 226 15.48 -7.94 20.17
C ILE A 226 15.49 -6.47 20.62
N LYS A 227 16.57 -5.73 20.34
CA LYS A 227 16.69 -4.31 20.68
C LYS A 227 15.54 -3.46 20.15
N GLU A 228 14.95 -3.83 19.02
CA GLU A 228 13.85 -3.05 18.43
C GLU A 228 12.53 -3.17 19.18
N PHE A 229 12.33 -4.26 19.92
CA PHE A 229 11.12 -4.53 20.72
C PHE A 229 11.26 -4.11 22.19
N LEU A 230 12.48 -3.78 22.64
CA LEU A 230 12.69 -3.27 23.98
C LEU A 230 12.19 -1.83 24.12
N TYR A 231 11.70 -1.52 25.32
CA TYR A 231 11.32 -0.16 25.68
C TYR A 231 12.54 0.76 25.57
N ASP A 232 12.34 1.89 24.91
CA ASP A 232 13.31 2.96 24.78
C ASP A 232 12.57 4.26 25.11
N HIS A 233 13.12 5.09 26.01
CA HIS A 233 12.51 6.37 26.40
C HIS A 233 12.29 7.31 25.21
N SER A 234 12.99 7.09 24.09
CA SER A 234 12.79 7.81 22.84
C SER A 234 11.58 7.35 22.01
N LYS A 235 11.05 6.14 22.26
CA LYS A 235 9.92 5.55 21.52
C LYS A 235 8.60 5.88 22.22
N LYS A 236 7.69 6.54 21.49
CA LYS A 236 6.32 6.83 21.98
C LYS A 236 5.47 5.56 22.16
N ASP A 237 5.65 4.58 21.27
CA ASP A 237 4.91 3.32 21.27
C ASP A 237 5.89 2.15 21.30
N VAL A 238 5.63 1.16 22.16
CA VAL A 238 6.38 -0.09 22.20
C VAL A 238 5.71 -1.09 21.27
N ASN A 239 6.45 -1.56 20.28
CA ASN A 239 5.96 -2.62 19.41
C ASN A 239 5.96 -3.95 20.16
N LYS A 240 4.88 -4.72 20.02
CA LYS A 240 4.87 -6.09 20.51
C LYS A 240 5.22 -7.10 19.39
N PRO A 241 5.99 -8.16 19.68
CA PRO A 241 6.42 -9.14 18.68
C PRO A 241 5.26 -9.84 17.96
N GLU A 242 4.19 -10.16 18.68
CA GLU A 242 3.01 -10.85 18.16
C GLU A 242 2.24 -10.04 17.12
N TRP A 243 2.47 -8.72 17.01
CA TRP A 243 1.88 -7.87 15.97
C TRP A 243 2.44 -8.15 14.57
N MET A 244 3.50 -8.96 14.45
CA MET A 244 3.95 -9.51 13.16
C MET A 244 3.00 -10.60 12.62
N VAL A 245 2.07 -11.08 13.45
CA VAL A 245 0.99 -11.99 13.07
C VAL A 245 -0.30 -11.21 12.89
N ILE A 246 -0.90 -11.33 11.70
CA ILE A 246 -2.10 -10.62 11.27
C ILE A 246 -3.33 -11.41 11.72
N SER A 247 -4.08 -10.90 12.68
CA SER A 247 -5.43 -11.39 12.99
C SER A 247 -6.52 -10.60 12.27
N VAL A 248 -6.28 -9.31 12.01
CA VAL A 248 -7.20 -8.42 11.31
C VAL A 248 -6.48 -7.81 10.10
N LEU A 249 -7.02 -8.01 8.91
CA LEU A 249 -6.41 -7.54 7.66
C LEU A 249 -7.05 -6.22 7.22
N PRO A 250 -6.29 -5.10 7.10
CA PRO A 250 -6.83 -3.86 6.57
C PRO A 250 -7.07 -3.94 5.06
N VAL A 251 -8.17 -3.33 4.62
CA VAL A 251 -8.53 -3.21 3.21
C VAL A 251 -8.34 -1.78 2.72
N ILE A 252 -7.55 -1.65 1.67
CA ILE A 252 -7.23 -0.37 1.03
C ILE A 252 -8.52 0.30 0.50
N PRO A 253 -8.64 1.63 0.56
CA PRO A 253 -9.79 2.37 0.04
C PRO A 253 -10.08 2.09 -1.45
N PRO A 254 -11.35 2.01 -1.88
CA PRO A 254 -11.73 1.62 -3.24
C PRO A 254 -11.20 2.55 -4.34
N GLU A 255 -11.05 3.85 -4.08
CA GLU A 255 -10.50 4.81 -5.05
C GLU A 255 -9.01 4.58 -5.35
N LEU A 256 -8.30 3.81 -4.52
CA LEU A 256 -6.91 3.39 -4.77
C LEU A 256 -6.83 2.05 -5.51
N ARG A 257 -7.96 1.35 -5.67
CA ARG A 257 -8.11 0.08 -6.40
C ARG A 257 -9.36 0.12 -7.30
N PRO A 258 -9.43 1.08 -8.25
CA PRO A 258 -10.66 1.38 -8.96
C PRO A 258 -11.11 0.22 -9.85
N LEU A 259 -12.41 0.22 -10.15
CA LEU A 259 -13.05 -0.61 -11.14
C LEU A 259 -13.69 0.34 -12.16
N VAL A 260 -13.06 0.45 -13.33
CA VAL A 260 -13.39 1.47 -14.33
C VAL A 260 -14.17 0.80 -15.47
N PRO A 261 -15.38 1.27 -15.81
CA PRO A 261 -16.08 0.78 -16.99
C PRO A 261 -15.31 1.19 -18.25
N LEU A 262 -15.15 0.23 -19.17
CA LEU A 262 -14.63 0.44 -20.51
C LEU A 262 -15.79 0.39 -21.52
N GLU A 263 -15.53 0.84 -22.75
CA GLU A 263 -16.47 0.70 -23.86
C GLU A 263 -16.82 -0.78 -24.08
N GLY A 264 -18.09 -1.05 -24.44
CA GLY A 264 -18.59 -2.41 -24.64
C GLY A 264 -18.93 -3.18 -23.36
N GLY A 265 -19.22 -2.50 -22.24
CA GLY A 265 -19.70 -3.12 -21.00
C GLY A 265 -18.64 -3.92 -20.23
N ARG A 266 -17.37 -3.83 -20.63
CA ARG A 266 -16.23 -4.45 -19.94
C ARG A 266 -15.80 -3.58 -18.76
N PHE A 267 -15.10 -4.19 -17.80
CA PHE A 267 -14.52 -3.48 -16.66
C PHE A 267 -13.02 -3.72 -16.57
N ALA A 268 -12.26 -2.64 -16.40
CA ALA A 268 -10.88 -2.70 -15.97
C ALA A 268 -10.84 -2.71 -14.44
N ALA A 269 -10.44 -3.82 -13.84
CA ALA A 269 -10.28 -3.95 -12.40
C ALA A 269 -8.80 -3.94 -12.01
N SER A 270 -8.49 -3.36 -10.86
CA SER A 270 -7.17 -3.51 -10.22
C SER A 270 -6.95 -4.95 -9.75
N ASP A 271 -5.76 -5.49 -9.99
CA ASP A 271 -5.30 -6.81 -9.51
C ASP A 271 -5.52 -7.03 -7.99
N LEU A 272 -5.44 -5.95 -7.19
CA LEU A 272 -5.68 -6.01 -5.75
C LEU A 272 -7.09 -6.50 -5.40
N ASN A 273 -8.10 -6.15 -6.21
CA ASN A 273 -9.48 -6.59 -5.97
C ASN A 273 -9.61 -8.10 -6.10
N ASP A 274 -8.88 -8.73 -7.03
CA ASP A 274 -8.89 -10.18 -7.19
C ASP A 274 -8.19 -10.89 -6.03
N LEU A 275 -7.09 -10.32 -5.53
CA LEU A 275 -6.37 -10.83 -4.36
C LEU A 275 -7.24 -10.74 -3.10
N TYR A 276 -7.89 -9.59 -2.85
CA TYR A 276 -8.84 -9.45 -1.74
C TYR A 276 -10.02 -10.40 -1.85
N ARG A 277 -10.60 -10.55 -3.05
CA ARG A 277 -11.71 -11.46 -3.30
C ARG A 277 -11.35 -12.91 -2.94
N ARG A 278 -10.16 -13.36 -3.33
CA ARG A 278 -9.64 -14.70 -2.99
C ARG A 278 -9.52 -14.89 -1.48
N ILE A 279 -9.00 -13.90 -0.76
CA ILE A 279 -8.88 -13.96 0.70
C ILE A 279 -10.26 -14.07 1.35
N ILE A 280 -11.22 -13.24 0.95
CA ILE A 280 -12.58 -13.25 1.53
C ILE A 280 -13.26 -14.60 1.30
N ILE A 281 -13.18 -15.14 0.06
CA ILE A 281 -13.77 -16.45 -0.26
C ILE A 281 -13.15 -17.55 0.60
N ARG A 282 -11.82 -17.58 0.74
CA ARG A 282 -11.11 -18.58 1.55
C ARG A 282 -11.43 -18.44 3.03
N ASN A 283 -11.45 -17.22 3.53
CA ASN A 283 -11.75 -16.91 4.92
C ASN A 283 -13.18 -17.35 5.30
N ASN A 284 -14.16 -17.03 4.45
CA ASN A 284 -15.55 -17.42 4.70
C ASN A 284 -15.75 -18.93 4.61
N ARG A 285 -15.10 -19.60 3.65
CA ARG A 285 -15.09 -21.06 3.54
C ARG A 285 -14.47 -21.70 4.78
N LEU A 286 -13.36 -21.16 5.29
CA LEU A 286 -12.72 -21.66 6.50
C LEU A 286 -13.63 -21.50 7.74
N LYS A 287 -14.30 -20.35 7.90
CA LYS A 287 -15.29 -20.15 8.98
C LYS A 287 -16.39 -21.21 8.93
N GLN A 288 -16.99 -21.42 7.75
CA GLN A 288 -18.03 -22.45 7.56
C GLN A 288 -17.55 -23.87 7.89
N LEU A 289 -16.32 -24.22 7.49
CA LEU A 289 -15.75 -25.53 7.80
C LEU A 289 -15.46 -25.72 9.30
N MET A 290 -15.08 -24.65 10.00
CA MET A 290 -14.92 -24.67 11.46
C MET A 290 -16.26 -24.83 12.17
N ASP A 291 -17.32 -24.15 11.70
CA ASP A 291 -18.66 -24.25 12.27
C ASP A 291 -19.24 -25.67 12.15
N ILE A 292 -18.95 -26.35 11.04
CA ILE A 292 -19.37 -27.74 10.77
C ILE A 292 -18.44 -28.75 11.47
N LYS A 293 -17.36 -28.31 12.12
CA LYS A 293 -16.30 -29.17 12.71
C LYS A 293 -15.77 -30.19 11.69
N ALA A 294 -15.42 -29.71 10.50
CA ALA A 294 -14.84 -30.55 9.45
C ALA A 294 -13.52 -31.21 9.91
N PRO A 295 -13.12 -32.37 9.35
CA PRO A 295 -11.88 -33.06 9.71
C PRO A 295 -10.63 -32.17 9.60
N ASP A 296 -9.66 -32.42 10.48
CA ASP A 296 -8.45 -31.59 10.62
C ASP A 296 -7.62 -31.48 9.34
N VAL A 297 -7.55 -32.55 8.54
CA VAL A 297 -6.82 -32.53 7.26
C VAL A 297 -7.39 -31.46 6.32
N ILE A 298 -8.71 -31.32 6.27
CA ILE A 298 -9.40 -30.32 5.44
C ILE A 298 -9.17 -28.92 6.02
N LEU A 299 -9.27 -28.77 7.34
CA LEU A 299 -9.03 -27.51 8.02
C LEU A 299 -7.58 -27.03 7.82
N ARG A 300 -6.58 -27.90 8.01
CA ARG A 300 -5.16 -27.57 7.78
C ARG A 300 -4.91 -27.11 6.34
N ASN A 301 -5.52 -27.78 5.36
CA ASN A 301 -5.39 -27.36 3.97
C ASN A 301 -6.01 -25.97 3.72
N GLU A 302 -7.22 -25.68 4.20
CA GLU A 302 -7.81 -24.34 4.03
C GLU A 302 -7.09 -23.26 4.84
N LYS A 303 -6.59 -23.56 6.04
CA LYS A 303 -5.72 -22.65 6.81
C LYS A 303 -4.45 -22.32 6.03
N ARG A 304 -3.79 -23.31 5.41
CA ARG A 304 -2.64 -23.12 4.51
C ARG A 304 -3.01 -22.27 3.29
N MET A 305 -4.14 -22.55 2.64
CA MET A 305 -4.60 -21.76 1.49
C MET A 305 -4.91 -20.30 1.85
N LEU A 306 -5.41 -20.03 3.06
CA LEU A 306 -5.62 -18.68 3.55
C LEU A 306 -4.29 -17.95 3.76
N GLN A 307 -3.31 -18.58 4.42
CA GLN A 307 -1.95 -18.03 4.58
C GLN A 307 -1.35 -17.65 3.23
N GLU A 308 -1.43 -18.57 2.26
CA GLU A 308 -0.95 -18.37 0.89
C GLU A 308 -1.66 -17.22 0.14
N ALA A 309 -2.96 -17.04 0.37
CA ALA A 309 -3.74 -15.96 -0.25
C ALA A 309 -3.32 -14.60 0.29
N VAL A 310 -3.08 -14.49 1.60
CA VAL A 310 -2.59 -13.26 2.25
C VAL A 310 -1.14 -12.98 1.85
N ASP A 311 -0.30 -14.00 1.76
CA ASP A 311 1.07 -13.88 1.24
C ASP A 311 1.08 -13.23 -0.16
N ALA A 312 0.18 -13.67 -1.04
CA ALA A 312 0.07 -13.14 -2.40
C ALA A 312 -0.42 -11.69 -2.46
N LEU A 313 -1.26 -11.26 -1.50
CA LEU A 313 -1.69 -9.86 -1.39
C LEU A 313 -0.50 -8.95 -1.07
N PHE A 314 0.34 -9.33 -0.11
CA PHE A 314 1.48 -8.52 0.31
C PHE A 314 2.65 -8.59 -0.67
N ASP A 315 3.11 -9.80 -1.03
CA ASP A 315 4.23 -10.00 -1.96
C ASP A 315 4.07 -11.31 -2.77
N ASN A 316 3.41 -11.23 -3.92
CA ASN A 316 3.17 -12.36 -4.82
C ASN A 316 4.46 -12.95 -5.43
N ASN A 317 5.52 -12.15 -5.56
CA ASN A 317 6.77 -12.58 -6.19
C ASN A 317 7.67 -13.41 -5.27
N ARG A 318 7.45 -13.37 -3.94
CA ARG A 318 8.21 -14.17 -2.96
C ARG A 318 7.68 -15.60 -2.79
N ARG A 319 6.60 -15.95 -3.49
CA ARG A 319 6.07 -17.32 -3.54
C ARG A 319 6.82 -18.13 -4.60
N LYS A 320 6.88 -19.45 -4.41
CA LYS A 320 7.46 -20.38 -5.41
C LYS A 320 6.71 -20.29 -6.74
N THR A 321 5.38 -20.17 -6.67
CA THR A 321 4.51 -19.99 -7.83
C THR A 321 3.65 -18.75 -7.63
N ALA A 322 3.88 -17.72 -8.45
CA ALA A 322 3.09 -16.50 -8.42
C ALA A 322 1.67 -16.78 -8.89
N ILE A 323 0.69 -16.22 -8.19
CA ILE A 323 -0.71 -16.25 -8.61
C ILE A 323 -0.85 -15.42 -9.89
N ARG A 324 -1.41 -16.04 -10.93
CA ARG A 324 -1.64 -15.42 -12.24
C ARG A 324 -3.12 -15.10 -12.45
N SER A 325 -3.36 -14.04 -13.19
CA SER A 325 -4.68 -13.73 -13.76
C SER A 325 -4.99 -14.67 -14.93
N GLY A 326 -6.22 -14.65 -15.44
CA GLY A 326 -6.62 -15.39 -16.65
C GLY A 326 -5.76 -15.08 -17.87
N THR A 327 -5.13 -13.90 -17.90
CA THR A 327 -4.19 -13.46 -18.93
C THR A 327 -2.77 -14.03 -18.77
N ARG A 328 -2.56 -15.07 -17.94
CA ARG A 328 -1.27 -15.69 -17.57
C ARG A 328 -0.23 -14.74 -16.96
N ARG A 329 -0.51 -13.44 -16.84
CA ARG A 329 0.33 -12.45 -16.15
C ARG A 329 0.23 -12.64 -14.62
N PRO A 330 1.34 -12.54 -13.86
CA PRO A 330 1.27 -12.51 -12.40
C PRO A 330 0.53 -11.26 -11.91
N LEU A 331 -0.35 -11.44 -10.94
CA LEU A 331 -1.08 -10.33 -10.30
C LEU A 331 -0.09 -9.44 -9.53
N LYS A 332 -0.26 -8.11 -9.64
CA LYS A 332 0.54 -7.14 -8.88
C LYS A 332 0.10 -7.12 -7.41
N SER A 333 1.06 -7.33 -6.51
CA SER A 333 0.87 -7.23 -5.05
C SER A 333 1.05 -5.81 -4.53
N ILE A 334 0.75 -5.60 -3.24
CA ILE A 334 0.98 -4.31 -2.55
C ILE A 334 2.46 -3.91 -2.62
N SER A 335 3.38 -4.85 -2.38
CA SER A 335 4.82 -4.58 -2.50
C SER A 335 5.21 -4.14 -3.91
N ASP A 336 4.66 -4.75 -4.95
CA ASP A 336 4.96 -4.42 -6.35
C ASP A 336 4.44 -3.04 -6.76
N MET A 337 3.37 -2.55 -6.13
CA MET A 337 2.89 -1.19 -6.35
C MET A 337 3.83 -0.14 -5.75
N LEU A 338 4.60 -0.49 -4.72
CA LEU A 338 5.53 0.42 -4.06
C LEU A 338 6.93 0.38 -4.70
N ARG A 339 7.45 -0.80 -5.01
CA ARG A 339 8.83 -1.01 -5.46
C ARG A 339 9.00 -1.01 -6.99
N GLY A 340 10.25 -0.89 -7.43
CA GLY A 340 10.61 -1.00 -8.85
C GLY A 340 10.50 0.29 -9.65
N LYS A 341 10.83 0.23 -10.95
CA LYS A 341 10.81 1.40 -11.86
C LYS A 341 9.39 1.96 -12.05
N GLN A 342 8.39 1.07 -12.15
CA GLN A 342 6.97 1.42 -12.24
C GLN A 342 6.28 1.54 -10.86
N GLY A 343 7.06 1.48 -9.77
CA GLY A 343 6.53 1.61 -8.41
C GLY A 343 6.26 3.07 -8.05
N ARG A 344 5.45 3.26 -7.00
CA ARG A 344 5.01 4.58 -6.54
C ARG A 344 6.15 5.56 -6.26
N PHE A 345 7.22 5.12 -5.59
CA PHE A 345 8.32 6.01 -5.21
C PHE A 345 9.04 6.60 -6.43
N ARG A 346 9.42 5.76 -7.41
CA ARG A 346 10.18 6.22 -8.58
C ARG A 346 9.28 6.89 -9.63
N GLN A 347 8.14 6.29 -9.94
CA GLN A 347 7.31 6.75 -11.05
C GLN A 347 6.41 7.94 -10.70
N ASN A 348 5.88 8.02 -9.47
CA ASN A 348 4.83 8.97 -9.11
C ASN A 348 5.24 10.02 -8.06
N LEU A 349 6.16 9.69 -7.15
CA LEU A 349 6.64 10.65 -6.16
C LEU A 349 7.78 11.51 -6.73
N LEU A 350 8.78 10.87 -7.34
CA LEU A 350 9.90 11.56 -8.00
C LEU A 350 9.53 12.03 -9.41
N GLY A 351 8.83 11.18 -10.17
CA GLY A 351 8.25 11.56 -11.46
C GLY A 351 6.84 12.13 -11.28
N LYS A 352 6.60 13.36 -11.72
CA LYS A 352 5.25 13.92 -11.82
C LYS A 352 5.04 14.52 -13.19
N ARG A 353 3.89 14.21 -13.78
CA ARG A 353 3.40 15.00 -14.90
C ARG A 353 2.96 16.34 -14.33
N VAL A 354 3.41 17.41 -14.97
CA VAL A 354 3.13 18.78 -14.56
C VAL A 354 2.28 19.44 -15.65
N ASP A 355 1.28 20.18 -15.22
CA ASP A 355 0.51 21.05 -16.11
C ASP A 355 1.38 22.24 -16.54
N TYR A 356 0.89 23.02 -17.52
CA TYR A 356 1.64 24.14 -18.11
C TYR A 356 3.01 23.74 -18.69
N SER A 357 3.03 22.58 -19.36
CA SER A 357 4.20 22.09 -20.09
C SER A 357 3.86 21.82 -21.56
N GLY A 358 4.85 21.97 -22.43
CA GLY A 358 4.72 21.75 -23.87
C GLY A 358 5.95 21.05 -24.45
N ARG A 359 5.80 20.44 -25.62
CA ARG A 359 6.90 19.84 -26.39
C ARG A 359 6.74 20.19 -27.85
N SER A 360 7.82 20.60 -28.50
CA SER A 360 7.90 20.72 -29.96
C SER A 360 9.31 20.40 -30.46
N VAL A 361 9.45 20.32 -31.78
CA VAL A 361 10.73 20.21 -32.49
C VAL A 361 11.49 21.52 -32.34
N ILE A 362 12.81 21.43 -32.21
CA ILE A 362 13.70 22.60 -32.16
C ILE A 362 14.23 22.93 -33.55
N VAL A 363 14.39 24.22 -33.84
CA VAL A 363 14.99 24.73 -35.08
C VAL A 363 16.01 25.81 -34.70
N VAL A 364 16.98 26.05 -35.57
CA VAL A 364 18.00 27.08 -35.38
C VAL A 364 17.36 28.48 -35.38
N GLY A 365 17.72 29.31 -34.39
CA GLY A 365 17.35 30.73 -34.33
C GLY A 365 18.60 31.61 -34.17
N PRO A 366 19.40 31.80 -35.24
CA PRO A 366 20.66 32.54 -35.15
C PRO A 366 20.47 34.03 -34.81
N GLU A 367 19.29 34.58 -35.05
CA GLU A 367 18.94 35.98 -34.77
C GLU A 367 18.64 36.27 -33.29
N LEU A 368 18.45 35.24 -32.47
CA LEU A 368 18.07 35.37 -31.06
C LEU A 368 19.26 35.79 -30.20
N LYS A 369 19.02 36.46 -29.08
CA LYS A 369 20.07 36.64 -28.06
C LYS A 369 20.27 35.35 -27.27
N LEU A 370 21.43 35.23 -26.59
CA LEU A 370 21.77 34.05 -25.80
C LEU A 370 20.73 33.70 -24.72
N HIS A 371 20.03 34.70 -24.18
CA HIS A 371 19.00 34.52 -23.15
C HIS A 371 17.58 34.41 -23.72
N GLU A 372 17.40 34.46 -25.03
CA GLU A 372 16.10 34.42 -25.70
C GLU A 372 15.83 33.04 -26.32
N CYS A 373 14.57 32.65 -26.41
CA CYS A 373 14.13 31.50 -27.20
C CYS A 373 12.89 31.84 -28.02
N GLY A 374 12.78 31.32 -29.23
CA GLY A 374 11.58 31.49 -30.04
C GLY A 374 10.49 30.51 -29.61
N LEU A 375 9.36 31.01 -29.13
CA LEU A 375 8.21 30.21 -28.69
C LEU A 375 7.05 30.37 -29.69
N PRO A 376 6.49 29.27 -30.24
CA PRO A 376 5.34 29.34 -31.14
C PRO A 376 4.14 30.02 -30.49
N LYS A 377 3.50 30.97 -31.17
CA LYS A 377 2.32 31.71 -30.67
C LYS A 377 1.21 30.78 -30.15
N ASN A 378 0.90 29.71 -30.89
CA ASN A 378 -0.12 28.73 -30.49
C ASN A 378 0.24 27.99 -29.19
N MET A 379 1.53 27.68 -28.99
CA MET A 379 2.01 27.03 -27.77
C MET A 379 1.97 28.01 -26.60
N ALA A 380 2.45 29.24 -26.82
CA ALA A 380 2.43 30.29 -25.82
C ALA A 380 0.99 30.57 -25.32
N LEU A 381 0.02 30.67 -26.24
CA LEU A 381 -1.38 30.90 -25.90
C LEU A 381 -1.97 29.83 -24.96
N GLU A 382 -1.59 28.56 -25.13
CA GLU A 382 -2.03 27.49 -24.22
C GLU A 382 -1.26 27.48 -22.88
N LEU A 383 0.06 27.73 -22.90
CA LEU A 383 0.87 27.75 -21.67
C LEU A 383 0.49 28.93 -20.77
N PHE A 384 0.25 30.10 -21.34
CA PHE A 384 -0.03 31.35 -20.62
C PHE A 384 -1.52 31.63 -20.41
N LYS A 385 -2.42 30.69 -20.75
CA LYS A 385 -3.88 30.86 -20.69
C LYS A 385 -4.43 31.50 -19.39
N PRO A 386 -3.98 31.11 -18.18
CA PRO A 386 -4.44 31.75 -16.94
C PRO A 386 -4.03 33.22 -16.83
N HIS A 387 -2.81 33.55 -17.27
CA HIS A 387 -2.29 34.93 -17.28
C HIS A 387 -3.02 35.77 -18.33
N MET A 388 -3.35 35.17 -19.47
CA MET A 388 -4.17 35.79 -20.50
C MET A 388 -5.56 36.16 -20.01
N PHE A 389 -6.24 35.28 -19.26
CA PHE A 389 -7.54 35.61 -18.67
C PHE A 389 -7.46 36.83 -17.77
N ARG A 390 -6.43 36.89 -16.91
CA ARG A 390 -6.22 38.03 -16.04
C ARG A 390 -5.95 39.32 -16.83
N ALA A 391 -5.05 39.28 -17.80
CA ALA A 391 -4.67 40.45 -18.59
C ALA A 391 -5.83 41.00 -19.45
N LEU A 392 -6.66 40.13 -20.03
CA LEU A 392 -7.83 40.54 -20.80
C LEU A 392 -8.92 41.20 -19.93
N MET A 393 -9.06 40.78 -18.67
CA MET A 393 -10.00 41.38 -17.72
C MET A 393 -9.47 42.70 -17.17
N GLU A 394 -8.19 42.77 -16.77
CA GLU A 394 -7.57 44.00 -16.23
C GLU A 394 -7.57 45.14 -17.26
N ARG A 395 -7.45 44.84 -18.55
CA ARG A 395 -7.50 45.81 -19.64
C ARG A 395 -8.93 46.15 -20.10
N GLY A 396 -9.96 45.53 -19.53
CA GLY A 396 -11.36 45.82 -19.83
C GLY A 396 -11.89 45.23 -21.14
N TYR A 397 -11.12 44.40 -21.85
CA TYR A 397 -11.59 43.74 -23.09
C TYR A 397 -12.70 42.71 -22.82
N THR A 398 -12.70 42.09 -21.65
CA THR A 398 -13.72 41.11 -21.25
C THR A 398 -14.10 41.27 -19.79
N GLN A 399 -15.39 41.09 -19.49
CA GLN A 399 -15.93 41.22 -18.13
C GLN A 399 -15.99 39.88 -17.39
N THR A 400 -15.98 38.76 -18.12
CA THR A 400 -16.10 37.42 -17.52
C THR A 400 -15.01 36.47 -18.05
N PRO A 401 -14.51 35.53 -17.22
CA PRO A 401 -13.54 34.52 -17.66
C PRO A 401 -14.05 33.65 -18.81
N ARG A 402 -15.36 33.45 -18.91
CA ARG A 402 -15.97 32.66 -19.99
C ARG A 402 -15.88 33.37 -21.33
N SER A 403 -16.15 34.68 -21.35
CA SER A 403 -15.98 35.51 -22.56
C SER A 403 -14.50 35.58 -22.96
N ALA A 404 -13.58 35.75 -22.01
CA ALA A 404 -12.14 35.68 -22.26
C ALA A 404 -11.73 34.35 -22.87
N ARG A 405 -12.29 33.23 -22.40
CA ARG A 405 -12.06 31.91 -22.98
C ARG A 405 -12.52 31.80 -24.43
N THR A 406 -13.72 32.27 -24.74
CA THR A 406 -14.24 32.28 -26.10
C THR A 406 -13.37 33.14 -27.03
N MET A 407 -12.96 34.33 -26.58
CA MET A 407 -12.06 35.23 -27.32
C MET A 407 -10.69 34.56 -27.63
N ILE A 408 -10.12 33.86 -26.64
CA ILE A 408 -8.87 33.10 -26.82
C ILE A 408 -9.06 31.90 -27.76
N GLU A 409 -10.17 31.17 -27.65
CA GLU A 409 -10.48 30.02 -28.52
C GLU A 409 -10.71 30.46 -29.98
N ASN A 410 -11.33 31.62 -30.19
CA ASN A 410 -11.56 32.24 -31.50
C ASN A 410 -10.30 32.88 -32.11
N ARG A 411 -9.21 33.02 -31.34
CA ARG A 411 -7.92 33.58 -31.78
C ARG A 411 -8.05 34.99 -32.39
N GLU A 412 -8.81 35.85 -31.73
CA GLU A 412 -8.96 37.25 -32.13
C GLU A 412 -7.60 37.99 -32.13
N SER A 413 -7.45 39.01 -32.98
CA SER A 413 -6.19 39.76 -33.15
C SER A 413 -5.67 40.35 -31.83
N ILE A 414 -6.56 40.91 -31.02
CA ILE A 414 -6.28 41.52 -29.72
C ILE A 414 -5.60 40.53 -28.76
N VAL A 415 -5.91 39.23 -28.87
CA VAL A 415 -5.33 38.19 -28.01
C VAL A 415 -3.83 38.09 -28.22
N TYR A 416 -3.33 38.25 -29.45
CA TYR A 416 -1.90 38.16 -29.73
C TYR A 416 -1.13 39.38 -29.21
N GLU A 417 -1.72 40.58 -29.28
CA GLU A 417 -1.14 41.80 -28.70
C GLU A 417 -1.04 41.71 -27.17
N VAL A 418 -2.08 41.18 -26.53
CA VAL A 418 -2.08 40.93 -25.08
C VAL A 418 -1.08 39.82 -24.73
N LEU A 419 -0.96 38.79 -25.56
CA LEU A 419 -0.01 37.70 -25.35
C LEU A 419 1.44 38.18 -25.39
N GLU A 420 1.79 39.06 -26.31
CA GLU A 420 3.14 39.64 -26.40
C GLU A 420 3.51 40.39 -25.12
N PHE A 421 2.55 41.12 -24.54
CA PHE A 421 2.75 41.77 -23.25
C PHE A 421 2.87 40.78 -22.09
N VAL A 422 2.02 39.74 -22.05
CA VAL A 422 2.02 38.74 -20.98
C VAL A 422 3.30 37.90 -20.98
N VAL A 423 3.89 37.68 -22.15
CA VAL A 423 5.14 36.92 -22.30
C VAL A 423 6.36 37.75 -21.89
N LYS A 424 6.27 39.09 -21.96
CA LYS A 424 7.34 39.98 -21.54
C LYS A 424 7.66 39.78 -20.05
N ASP A 425 8.95 39.65 -19.74
CA ASP A 425 9.49 39.40 -18.39
C ASP A 425 9.01 38.10 -17.70
N HIS A 426 8.44 37.17 -18.47
CA HIS A 426 8.06 35.83 -18.01
C HIS A 426 8.95 34.74 -18.63
N PRO A 427 10.05 34.35 -17.95
CA PRO A 427 10.96 33.33 -18.49
C PRO A 427 10.31 31.95 -18.51
N VAL A 428 10.69 31.15 -19.51
CA VAL A 428 10.31 29.74 -19.66
C VAL A 428 11.52 28.84 -19.48
N LEU A 429 11.29 27.63 -18.98
CA LEU A 429 12.33 26.61 -18.86
C LEU A 429 12.29 25.69 -20.08
N LEU A 430 13.42 25.58 -20.79
CA LEU A 430 13.62 24.56 -21.82
C LEU A 430 14.40 23.39 -21.22
N ASN A 431 14.01 22.17 -21.61
CA ASN A 431 14.65 20.93 -21.17
C ASN A 431 14.75 19.94 -22.33
N ARG A 432 15.86 19.20 -22.40
CA ARG A 432 16.03 18.05 -23.32
C ARG A 432 16.16 16.75 -22.54
N ALA A 433 15.39 15.75 -22.96
CA ALA A 433 15.55 14.38 -22.48
C ALA A 433 16.57 13.63 -23.36
N PRO A 434 17.51 12.86 -22.77
CA PRO A 434 17.76 12.67 -21.34
C PRO A 434 18.54 13.84 -20.71
N THR A 435 18.15 14.26 -19.50
CA THR A 435 18.85 15.31 -18.74
C THR A 435 20.02 14.70 -17.95
N LEU A 436 21.24 14.85 -18.45
CA LEU A 436 22.45 14.24 -17.84
C LEU A 436 23.07 15.11 -16.73
N HIS A 437 22.94 16.42 -16.83
CA HIS A 437 23.53 17.39 -15.90
C HIS A 437 22.66 18.64 -15.81
N ARG A 438 22.96 19.52 -14.84
CA ARG A 438 22.20 20.75 -14.57
C ARG A 438 21.99 21.65 -15.80
N LEU A 439 22.96 21.70 -16.73
CA LEU A 439 22.89 22.55 -17.93
C LEU A 439 21.85 22.07 -18.96
N GLY A 440 21.26 20.88 -18.79
CA GLY A 440 20.19 20.39 -19.66
C GLY A 440 18.83 21.03 -19.38
N ILE A 441 18.75 21.91 -18.38
CA ILE A 441 17.59 22.76 -18.08
C ILE A 441 18.08 24.20 -17.97
N GLN A 442 17.56 25.08 -18.82
CA GLN A 442 17.92 26.50 -18.81
C GLN A 442 16.67 27.36 -18.96
N ALA A 443 16.74 28.57 -18.42
CA ALA A 443 15.67 29.56 -18.51
C ALA A 443 15.95 30.52 -19.67
N PHE A 444 14.91 30.85 -20.43
CA PHE A 444 14.98 31.79 -21.55
C PHE A 444 13.80 32.74 -21.54
N GLN A 445 14.02 33.95 -22.02
CA GLN A 445 12.95 34.90 -22.32
C GLN A 445 12.27 34.47 -23.63
N PRO A 446 10.93 34.24 -23.65
CA PRO A 446 10.27 33.81 -24.87
C PRO A 446 10.08 35.00 -25.82
N VAL A 447 10.43 34.79 -27.08
CA VAL A 447 10.11 35.66 -28.21
C VAL A 447 9.06 34.95 -29.04
N LEU A 448 7.93 35.58 -29.30
CA LEU A 448 6.84 34.97 -30.05
C LEU A 448 7.24 34.81 -31.51
N VAL A 449 7.23 33.57 -32.01
CA VAL A 449 7.53 33.26 -33.40
C VAL A 449 6.34 32.61 -34.11
N ASP A 450 6.27 32.83 -35.41
CA ASP A 450 5.32 32.13 -36.28
C ASP A 450 5.80 30.70 -36.57
N GLY A 451 4.84 29.80 -36.78
CA GLY A 451 5.08 28.37 -36.99
C GLY A 451 4.79 27.51 -35.76
N LYS A 452 5.40 26.32 -35.71
CA LYS A 452 5.15 25.31 -34.66
C LYS A 452 6.42 24.87 -33.93
N ALA A 453 7.60 25.23 -34.43
CA ALA A 453 8.89 24.81 -33.86
C ALA A 453 9.45 25.84 -32.88
N ILE A 454 10.16 25.36 -31.86
CA ILE A 454 10.85 26.21 -30.89
C ILE A 454 12.18 26.62 -31.51
N ARG A 455 12.50 27.92 -31.54
CA ARG A 455 13.81 28.38 -32.00
C ARG A 455 14.77 28.51 -30.83
N VAL A 456 15.98 27.99 -31.01
CA VAL A 456 17.00 27.97 -29.95
C VAL A 456 18.30 28.56 -30.49
N HIS A 457 18.99 29.33 -29.64
CA HIS A 457 20.27 29.93 -29.98
C HIS A 457 21.35 28.84 -30.20
N PRO A 458 22.17 28.89 -31.27
CA PRO A 458 23.14 27.83 -31.58
C PRO A 458 24.14 27.52 -30.45
N LEU A 459 24.58 28.53 -29.69
CA LEU A 459 25.57 28.34 -28.61
C LEU A 459 25.06 27.51 -27.43
N VAL A 460 23.74 27.41 -27.21
CA VAL A 460 23.20 26.60 -26.11
C VAL A 460 23.02 25.13 -26.50
N CYS A 461 23.11 24.79 -27.80
CA CYS A 461 22.93 23.43 -28.29
C CYS A 461 23.94 22.44 -27.68
N ALA A 462 25.20 22.88 -27.48
CA ALA A 462 26.23 22.06 -26.82
C ALA A 462 25.84 21.70 -25.38
N ALA A 463 25.24 22.64 -24.63
CA ALA A 463 24.76 22.40 -23.28
C ALA A 463 23.56 21.44 -23.25
N PHE A 464 22.65 21.50 -24.24
CA PHE A 464 21.56 20.53 -24.36
C PHE A 464 22.00 19.20 -24.99
N ASN A 465 23.24 19.12 -25.49
CA ASN A 465 23.73 18.05 -26.35
C ASN A 465 22.79 17.79 -27.55
N ALA A 466 22.27 18.86 -28.14
CA ALA A 466 21.22 18.83 -29.16
C ALA A 466 21.74 19.23 -30.55
N ASP A 467 21.18 18.60 -31.56
CA ASP A 467 21.28 18.87 -32.98
C ASP A 467 19.89 19.23 -33.55
N PHE A 468 19.87 19.81 -34.76
CA PHE A 468 18.64 20.30 -35.41
C PHE A 468 18.13 19.33 -36.47
#